data_AF-Q7NJZ1-F1
#
_entry.id   AF-Q7NJZ1-F1
#
_cell.length_a   1.000
_cell.length_b   1.000
_cell.length_c   1.000
_cell.angle_alpha   90.00
_cell.angle_beta   90.00
_cell.angle_gamma   90.00
#
_symmetry.space_group_name_H-M   'P 1'
#
loop_
_entity.id
_entity.type
_entity.pdbx_description
1 polymer ?
#
loop_
_entity_poly.entity_id
_entity_poly.type
_entity_poly.pdbx_seq_one_letter_code
_entity_poly.pdbx_strand_id
1 'polypeptide(L)' 'MDALSQDEITRLTPQERLALIEQLWDSLDESAIPLPDSQQAELSRRLVSLHDDRSQALTWEQLRSELARRRS' A
#
# COMPACT_ATOMS: atom_id res chain seq x y z
N MET A 1 18.46 13.02 -14.95
CA MET A 1 17.60 13.85 -14.08
C MET A 1 18.29 13.97 -12.75
N ASP A 2 18.36 15.17 -12.21
CA ASP A 2 18.93 15.37 -10.87
C ASP A 2 17.88 14.94 -9.85
N ALA A 3 18.27 14.09 -8.91
CA ALA A 3 17.37 13.67 -7.85
C ALA A 3 17.19 14.83 -6.87
N LEU A 4 15.98 14.97 -6.32
CA LEU A 4 15.74 15.92 -5.23
C LEU A 4 16.70 15.61 -4.07
N SER A 5 17.43 16.62 -3.61
CA SER A 5 18.34 16.48 -2.48
C SER A 5 17.58 16.38 -1.16
N GLN A 6 18.20 15.76 -0.17
CA GLN A 6 17.63 15.66 1.18
C GLN A 6 17.32 17.04 1.80
N ASP A 7 18.15 18.05 1.48
CA ASP A 7 17.94 19.43 1.94
C ASP A 7 16.69 20.07 1.33
N GLU A 8 16.37 19.75 0.07
CA GLU A 8 15.14 20.24 -0.57
C GLU A 8 13.90 19.58 0.03
N ILE A 9 13.95 18.27 0.30
CA ILE A 9 12.84 17.52 0.92
C ILE A 9 12.59 18.00 2.37
N THR A 10 13.65 18.27 3.13
CA THR A 10 13.52 18.68 4.53
C THR A 10 12.95 20.10 4.70
N ARG A 11 13.06 20.95 3.67
CA ARG A 11 12.42 22.28 3.65
C ARG A 11 10.91 22.25 3.43
N LEU A 12 10.39 21.16 2.87
CA LEU A 12 8.96 20.97 2.72
C LEU A 12 8.29 20.77 4.08
N THR A 13 7.11 21.39 4.25
CA THR A 13 6.18 21.08 5.33
C THR A 13 5.69 19.62 5.24
N PRO A 14 5.16 19.04 6.33
CA PRO A 14 4.60 17.69 6.27
C PRO A 14 3.55 17.51 5.17
N GLN A 15 2.69 18.51 4.96
CA GLN A 15 1.65 18.50 3.92
C GLN A 15 2.24 18.50 2.51
N GLU A 16 3.25 19.34 2.26
CA GLU A 16 3.94 19.39 0.97
C GLU A 16 4.69 18.09 0.67
N ARG A 17 5.26 17.44 1.70
CA ARG A 17 5.88 16.12 1.54
C ARG A 17 4.85 15.07 1.15
N LEU A 18 3.67 15.07 1.77
CA LEU A 18 2.60 14.15 1.41
C LEU A 18 2.12 14.38 -0.03
N ALA A 19 1.93 15.64 -0.44
CA ALA A 19 1.55 15.98 -1.81
C ALA A 19 2.63 15.60 -2.83
N LEU A 20 3.92 15.71 -2.47
CA LEU A 20 5.02 15.26 -3.30
C LEU A 20 5.05 13.73 -3.40
N ILE A 21 4.82 13.00 -2.30
CA ILE A 21 4.72 11.53 -2.33
C ILE A 21 3.61 11.08 -3.26
N GLU A 22 2.44 11.71 -3.21
CA GLU A 22 1.31 11.41 -4.10
C GLU A 22 1.68 11.66 -5.58
N GLN A 23 2.24 12.82 -5.90
CA GLN A 23 2.66 13.13 -7.27
C GLN A 23 3.73 12.17 -7.80
N LEU A 24 4.71 11.82 -6.96
CA LEU A 24 5.74 10.85 -7.33
C LEU A 24 5.13 9.47 -7.56
N TRP A 25 4.18 9.07 -6.71
CA TRP A 25 3.49 7.79 -6.85
C TRP A 25 2.69 7.72 -8.16
N ASP A 26 1.93 8.76 -8.49
CA ASP A 26 1.14 8.85 -9.72
C ASP A 26 2.01 8.95 -10.99
N SER A 27 3.27 9.35 -10.86
CA SER A 27 4.21 9.43 -11.98
C SER A 27 4.81 8.08 -12.38
N LEU A 28 4.64 7.04 -11.57
CA LEU A 28 5.18 5.71 -11.82
C LEU A 28 4.25 4.93 -12.76
N ASP A 29 4.82 4.38 -13.84
CA ASP A 29 4.11 3.47 -14.73
C ASP A 29 4.23 2.02 -14.21
N GLU A 30 3.15 1.22 -14.34
CA GLU A 30 3.14 -0.19 -13.93
C GLU A 30 4.26 -1.01 -14.60
N SER A 31 4.60 -0.68 -15.86
CA SER A 31 5.68 -1.33 -16.60
C SER A 31 7.08 -1.03 -16.04
N ALA A 32 7.24 0.05 -15.27
CA ALA A 32 8.50 0.40 -14.63
C ALA A 32 8.80 -0.49 -13.40
N ILE A 33 7.78 -1.21 -12.88
CA ILE A 33 7.89 -2.06 -11.70
C ILE A 33 7.33 -3.46 -12.04
N PRO A 34 8.00 -4.24 -12.90
CA PRO A 34 7.51 -5.54 -13.30
C PRO A 34 7.47 -6.50 -12.10
N LEU A 35 6.31 -7.11 -11.89
CA LEU A 35 6.13 -8.13 -10.87
C LEU A 35 6.57 -9.51 -11.40
N PRO A 36 7.18 -10.37 -10.58
CA PRO A 36 7.38 -11.77 -10.93
C PRO A 36 6.07 -12.46 -11.30
N ASP A 37 6.09 -13.37 -12.28
CA ASP A 37 4.89 -14.09 -12.75
C ASP A 37 4.09 -14.74 -11.61
N SER A 38 4.78 -15.27 -10.61
CA SER A 38 4.15 -15.87 -9.43
C SER A 38 3.33 -14.87 -8.62
N GLN A 39 3.77 -13.62 -8.52
CA GLN A 39 3.04 -12.56 -7.82
C GLN A 39 1.86 -12.07 -8.67
N GLN A 40 2.03 -11.93 -9.99
CA GLN A 40 0.93 -11.58 -10.90
C GLN A 40 -0.19 -12.62 -10.87
N ALA A 41 0.17 -13.91 -10.90
CA ALA A 41 -0.78 -15.01 -10.81
C ALA A 41 -1.53 -15.01 -9.47
N GLU A 42 -0.84 -14.77 -8.36
CA GLU A 42 -1.47 -14.69 -7.04
C GLU A 42 -2.40 -13.48 -6.90
N LEU A 43 -2.00 -12.31 -7.41
CA LEU A 43 -2.86 -11.12 -7.43
C LEU A 43 -4.12 -11.36 -8.27
N SER A 44 -3.95 -11.96 -9.45
CA SER A 44 -5.07 -12.31 -10.34
C SER A 44 -6.04 -13.26 -9.64
N ARG A 45 -5.52 -14.30 -8.97
CA ARG A 45 -6.33 -15.26 -8.19
C ARG A 45 -7.13 -14.56 -7.08
N ARG A 46 -6.50 -13.65 -6.34
CA ARG A 46 -7.15 -12.91 -5.24
C ARG A 46 -8.16 -11.88 -5.72
N LEU A 47 -7.93 -11.25 -6.87
CA LEU A 47 -8.89 -10.30 -7.44
C LEU A 47 -10.19 -11.02 -7.86
N VAL A 48 -10.09 -12.23 -8.40
CA VAL A 48 -11.26 -13.06 -8.72
C VAL A 48 -12.03 -13.45 -7.46
N SER A 49 -11.34 -13.85 -6.39
CA SER A 49 -12.00 -14.25 -5.14
C SER A 49 -12.38 -13.10 -4.21
N LEU A 50 -12.00 -11.84 -4.52
CA LEU A 50 -12.10 -10.72 -3.60
C LEU A 50 -13.52 -10.50 -3.05
N HIS A 51 -14.53 -10.63 -3.90
CA HIS A 51 -15.92 -10.43 -3.49
C HIS A 51 -16.36 -11.49 -2.46
N ASP A 52 -16.05 -12.76 -2.74
CA ASP A 52 -16.38 -13.88 -1.88
C ASP A 52 -15.56 -13.85 -0.59
N ASP A 53 -14.26 -13.56 -0.68
CA ASP A 53 -13.35 -13.43 0.45
C ASP A 53 -13.78 -12.28 1.39
N ARG A 54 -14.36 -11.21 0.85
CA ARG A 54 -14.87 -10.08 1.66
C ARG A 54 -15.98 -10.49 2.61
N SER A 55 -16.76 -11.54 2.27
CA SER A 55 -17.77 -12.09 3.18
C SER A 55 -17.16 -12.74 4.43
N GLN A 56 -15.89 -13.15 4.35
CA GLN A 56 -15.12 -13.75 5.44
C GLN A 56 -14.20 -12.74 6.14
N ALA A 57 -14.24 -11.46 5.74
CA ALA A 57 -13.39 -10.43 6.33
C ALA A 57 -13.84 -10.09 7.75
N LEU A 58 -12.86 -9.94 8.64
CA LEU A 58 -13.08 -9.41 9.99
C LEU A 58 -13.00 -7.89 9.97
N THR A 59 -13.85 -7.24 10.76
CA THR A 59 -13.68 -5.82 11.03
C THR A 59 -12.42 -5.59 11.88
N TRP A 60 -11.88 -4.39 11.79
CA TRP A 60 -10.72 -4.00 12.61
C TRP A 60 -11.00 -4.14 14.11
N GLU A 61 -12.23 -3.84 14.54
CA GLU A 61 -12.65 -3.99 15.93
C GLU A 61 -12.69 -5.46 16.38
N GLN A 62 -13.21 -6.35 15.53
CA GLN A 62 -13.23 -7.80 15.78
C GLN A 62 -11.81 -8.35 15.93
N LEU A 63 -10.90 -7.97 15.02
CA LEU A 63 -9.50 -8.39 15.09
C LEU A 63 -8.81 -7.91 16.36
N ARG A 64 -8.99 -6.63 16.74
CA ARG A 64 -8.38 -6.09 17.97
C ARG A 64 -8.90 -6.79 19.23
N SER A 65 -10.20 -7.07 19.27
CA SER A 65 -10.82 -7.79 20.39
C SER A 65 -10.25 -9.21 20.53
N GLU A 66 -10.09 -9.91 19.41
CA GLU A 66 -9.48 -11.25 19.37
C GLU A 66 -8.02 -11.22 19.84
N LEU A 67 -7.22 -10.26 19.36
CA LEU A 67 -5.82 -10.12 19.76
C LEU A 67 -5.66 -9.78 21.24
N ALA A 68 -6.56 -8.96 21.81
CA ALA A 68 -6.56 -8.66 23.24
C ALA A 68 -6.86 -9.91 24.07
N ARG A 69 -7.84 -10.72 23.67
CA ARG A 69 -8.22 -11.98 24.33
C ARG A 69 -7.10 -13.02 24.34
N ARG A 70 -6.27 -13.08 23.30
CA ARG A 70 -5.13 -14.03 23.24
C ARG A 70 -3.96 -13.66 24.16
N ARG A 71 -3.94 -12.43 24.69
CA ARG A 71 -2.87 -11.92 25.56
C ARG A 71 -3.16 -12.07 27.05
N SER A 72 -4.38 -12.42 27.42
CA SER A 72 -4.82 -12.69 28.81
C SER A 72 -4.71 -14.18 29.14
#